data_AF-A0A5C7M3Z2-F1
#
_entry.id   AF-A0A5C7M3Z2-F1
#
_cell.length_a   1.000
_cell.length_b   1.000
_cell.length_c   1.000
_cell.angle_alpha   90.00
_cell.angle_beta   90.00
_cell.angle_gamma   90.00
#
_symmetry.space_group_name_H-M   'P 1'
#
loop_
_entity.id
_entity.type
_entity.pdbx_description
1 polymer ?
#
loop_
_entity_poly.entity_id
_entity_poly.type
_entity_poly.pdbx_seq_one_letter_code
_entity_poly.pdbx_strand_id
1 'polypeptide(L)'
;MTRPAVTGASVDLVRHARLLSEIREAVLSGQQPPRQPRPLVARSWERLCTHGISPDDCGRSTSVTLSEVENRRSRSDLRKVLPDLRAVLGSAAASADFVVVIADNDGVVLWRDGAQTIRRTADQLGFVEGASWAENAVGTNAIGTALIENTGITLFSAEHYARRQHSWYCIGEPVHDPRSGDILGVIDISGPAMTLHPSTAGLAQSAARLAEATLWRLHRESLDRLCEQSAALLAGAAPALVVDEHGWVACARGLENPGRIAAPSPEAAVFVPGLGLTVPEPLGHGWILRPHRVDAHVELELDLGDTPRATIRGDVTWTRGLSPRHAQILRMLAQNTGHGVNATDLSIALYGNAEHTVAVRSEISRLRKRLGAIITGQPYRFSDQVAVRVLTGLEPR
;
A
#
# COMPACT_ATOMS: atom_id res chain seq x y z
N MET A 1 -15.37 11.64 -0.59
CA MET A 1 -15.05 11.90 0.84
C MET A 1 -16.36 12.00 1.62
N THR A 2 -16.85 10.88 2.14
CA THR A 2 -17.97 10.85 3.08
C THR A 2 -17.37 10.76 4.47
N ARG A 3 -17.38 11.88 5.22
CA ARG A 3 -17.01 11.93 6.64
C ARG A 3 -17.83 10.88 7.42
N PRO A 4 -17.28 10.26 8.47
CA PRO A 4 -18.09 9.45 9.36
C PRO A 4 -19.21 10.34 9.91
N ALA A 5 -20.46 9.91 9.72
CA ALA A 5 -21.61 10.48 10.40
C ALA A 5 -21.59 10.02 11.88
N VAL A 6 -20.56 10.46 12.60
CA VAL A 6 -20.48 10.44 14.07
C VAL A 6 -20.18 11.86 14.50
N THR A 7 -21.02 12.80 14.04
CA THR A 7 -20.95 14.20 14.46
C THR A 7 -22.36 14.66 14.81
N GLY A 8 -22.62 14.85 16.11
CA GLY A 8 -23.68 15.76 16.56
C GLY A 8 -25.03 15.14 16.92
N ALA A 9 -25.05 14.12 17.78
CA ALA A 9 -26.13 13.78 18.72
C ALA A 9 -25.58 12.59 19.54
N SER A 10 -25.95 12.43 20.81
CA SER A 10 -25.67 11.17 21.51
C SER A 10 -26.42 10.06 20.78
N VAL A 11 -25.75 9.38 19.85
CA VAL A 11 -26.32 8.24 19.14
C VAL A 11 -26.63 7.22 20.22
N ASP A 12 -27.92 6.91 20.39
CA ASP A 12 -28.33 5.77 21.20
C ASP A 12 -27.77 4.51 20.52
N LEU A 13 -26.63 4.03 21.05
CA LEU A 13 -25.89 2.89 20.51
C LEU A 13 -26.75 1.63 20.49
N VAL A 14 -27.69 1.49 21.43
CA VAL A 14 -28.62 0.35 21.50
C VAL A 14 -29.60 0.42 20.34
N ARG A 15 -30.21 1.59 20.11
CA ARG A 15 -31.11 1.79 18.97
C ARG A 15 -30.37 1.61 17.63
N HIS A 16 -29.13 2.10 17.55
CA HIS A 16 -28.31 1.95 16.35
C HIS A 16 -27.96 0.48 16.07
N ALA A 17 -27.58 -0.29 17.10
CA ALA A 17 -27.30 -1.72 16.97
C ALA A 17 -28.53 -2.50 16.47
N ARG A 18 -29.73 -2.21 17.01
CA ARG A 18 -30.99 -2.82 16.55
C ARG A 18 -31.27 -2.54 15.08
N LEU A 19 -31.12 -1.28 14.65
CA LEU A 19 -31.29 -0.91 13.24
C LEU A 19 -30.32 -1.67 12.34
N LEU A 20 -29.05 -1.80 12.73
CA LEU A 20 -28.07 -2.55 11.95
C LEU A 20 -28.40 -4.04 11.87
N SER A 21 -28.92 -4.63 12.94
CA SER A 21 -29.41 -6.01 12.92
C SER A 21 -30.57 -6.17 11.92
N GLU A 22 -31.53 -5.25 11.92
CA GLU A 22 -32.66 -5.26 10.96
C GLU A 22 -32.18 -5.11 9.51
N ILE A 23 -31.23 -4.20 9.25
CA ILE A 23 -30.61 -4.02 7.92
C ILE A 23 -29.94 -5.32 7.47
N ARG A 24 -29.13 -5.93 8.35
CA ARG A 24 -28.40 -7.17 8.03
C ARG A 24 -29.35 -8.31 7.73
N GLU A 25 -30.35 -8.56 8.58
CA GLU A 25 -31.32 -9.63 8.35
C GLU A 25 -32.09 -9.44 7.04
N ALA A 26 -32.53 -8.21 6.74
CA ALA A 26 -33.21 -7.93 5.48
C ALA A 26 -32.31 -8.19 4.27
N VAL A 27 -31.06 -7.70 4.28
CA VAL A 27 -30.12 -7.91 3.18
C VAL A 27 -29.81 -9.39 2.97
N LEU A 28 -29.52 -10.14 4.03
CA LEU A 28 -29.15 -11.56 3.93
C LEU A 28 -30.33 -12.46 3.57
N SER A 29 -31.57 -12.04 3.84
CA SER A 29 -32.81 -12.74 3.44
C SER A 29 -33.35 -12.30 2.07
N GLY A 30 -32.65 -11.40 1.37
CA GLY A 30 -33.09 -10.85 0.08
C GLY A 30 -34.30 -9.91 0.17
N GLN A 31 -34.64 -9.43 1.37
CA GLN A 31 -35.70 -8.46 1.60
C GLN A 31 -35.19 -7.02 1.45
N GLN A 32 -36.10 -6.07 1.25
CA GLN A 32 -35.74 -4.65 1.21
C GLN A 32 -35.37 -4.16 2.63
N PRO A 33 -34.14 -3.66 2.86
CA PRO A 33 -33.76 -3.21 4.19
C PRO A 33 -34.39 -1.86 4.53
N PRO A 34 -34.65 -1.57 5.82
CA PRO A 34 -35.20 -0.28 6.26
C PRO A 34 -34.30 0.91 5.90
N ARG A 35 -33.00 0.65 5.72
CA ARG A 35 -32.01 1.59 5.20
C ARG A 35 -30.92 0.81 4.49
N GLN A 36 -30.35 1.39 3.43
CA GLN A 36 -29.23 0.77 2.75
C GLN A 36 -28.00 0.65 3.68
N PRO A 37 -27.32 -0.50 3.70
CA PRO A 37 -26.05 -0.64 4.41
C PRO A 37 -25.03 0.36 3.84
N ARG A 38 -24.01 0.71 4.64
CA ARG A 38 -22.90 1.53 4.15
C ARG A 38 -22.28 0.87 2.92
N PRO A 39 -21.91 1.62 1.86
CA PRO A 39 -21.40 1.02 0.62
C PRO A 39 -20.22 0.05 0.83
N LEU A 40 -19.33 0.36 1.77
CA LEU A 40 -18.21 -0.51 2.13
C LEU A 40 -18.67 -1.85 2.71
N VAL A 41 -19.62 -1.80 3.64
CA VAL A 41 -20.20 -3.00 4.28
C VAL A 41 -20.97 -3.83 3.25
N ALA A 42 -21.74 -3.17 2.39
CA ALA A 42 -22.48 -3.81 1.31
C ALA A 42 -21.55 -4.59 0.36
N ARG A 43 -20.46 -3.97 -0.12
CA ARG A 43 -19.47 -4.63 -0.98
C ARG A 43 -18.79 -5.82 -0.31
N SER A 44 -18.49 -5.69 0.98
CA SER A 44 -17.90 -6.78 1.76
C SER A 44 -18.87 -7.96 1.90
N TRP A 45 -20.13 -7.70 2.25
CA TRP A 45 -21.16 -8.74 2.35
C TRP A 45 -21.42 -9.42 1.00
N GLU A 46 -21.57 -8.65 -0.08
CA GLU A 46 -21.75 -9.17 -1.43
C GLU A 46 -20.61 -10.10 -1.85
N ARG A 47 -19.37 -9.68 -1.57
CA ARG A 47 -18.17 -10.51 -1.81
C ARG A 47 -18.25 -11.80 -1.01
N LEU A 48 -18.55 -11.75 0.29
CA LEU A 48 -18.64 -12.94 1.14
C LEU A 48 -19.75 -13.91 0.71
N CYS A 49 -20.93 -13.38 0.37
CA CYS A 49 -22.03 -14.18 -0.16
C CYS A 49 -21.64 -14.86 -1.48
N THR A 50 -20.95 -14.15 -2.37
CA THR A 50 -20.46 -14.71 -3.64
C THR A 50 -19.43 -15.83 -3.43
N HIS A 51 -18.63 -15.76 -2.36
CA HIS A 51 -17.68 -16.81 -1.98
C HIS A 51 -18.33 -17.95 -1.15
N GLY A 52 -19.64 -17.94 -0.95
CA GLY A 52 -20.37 -18.97 -0.22
C GLY A 52 -20.08 -19.00 1.28
N ILE A 53 -19.57 -17.91 1.85
CA ILE A 53 -19.23 -17.85 3.28
C ILE A 53 -20.53 -17.63 4.07
N SER A 54 -20.87 -18.59 4.94
CA SER A 54 -22.05 -18.53 5.80
C SER A 54 -21.85 -17.57 6.98
N PRO A 55 -22.78 -16.63 7.25
CA PRO A 55 -22.72 -15.73 8.40
C PRO A 55 -22.77 -16.44 9.77
N ASP A 56 -23.31 -17.65 9.80
CA ASP A 56 -23.47 -18.43 11.03
C ASP A 56 -22.29 -19.40 11.27
N ASP A 57 -21.61 -19.83 10.19
CA ASP A 57 -20.45 -20.74 10.26
C ASP A 57 -19.09 -20.00 10.26
N CYS A 58 -19.05 -18.75 9.80
CA CYS A 58 -17.83 -17.95 9.81
C CYS A 58 -17.37 -17.60 11.24
N GLY A 59 -16.05 -17.48 11.44
CA GLY A 59 -15.44 -17.14 12.73
C GLY A 59 -14.87 -18.31 13.53
N ARG A 60 -14.61 -19.47 12.91
CA ARG A 60 -13.60 -20.41 13.42
C ARG A 60 -12.26 -20.03 12.79
N SER A 61 -11.61 -19.02 13.37
CA SER A 61 -10.30 -18.58 12.92
C SER A 61 -9.30 -19.73 13.02
N THR A 62 -8.62 -20.05 11.92
CA THR A 62 -7.45 -20.92 11.96
C THR A 62 -6.33 -20.15 12.68
N SER A 63 -5.70 -20.82 13.65
CA SER A 63 -4.57 -20.24 14.38
C SER A 63 -3.28 -20.90 13.95
N VAL A 64 -2.27 -20.09 13.65
CA VAL A 64 -0.90 -20.58 13.45
C VAL A 64 -0.25 -20.91 14.80
N THR A 65 0.83 -21.69 14.77
CA THR A 65 1.56 -22.05 15.99
C THR A 65 2.32 -20.84 16.56
N LEU A 66 2.64 -20.87 17.85
CA LEU A 66 3.41 -19.80 18.48
C LEU A 66 4.79 -19.58 17.81
N SER A 67 5.44 -20.66 17.37
CA SER A 67 6.71 -20.57 16.63
C SER A 67 6.54 -19.83 15.29
N GLU A 68 5.42 -20.03 14.61
CA GLU A 68 5.11 -19.32 13.38
C GLU A 68 4.76 -17.84 13.65
N VAL A 69 4.08 -17.53 14.76
CA VAL A 69 3.89 -16.14 15.20
C VAL A 69 5.24 -15.46 15.40
N GLU A 70 6.18 -16.09 16.10
CA GLU A 70 7.50 -15.49 16.36
C GLU A 70 8.32 -15.32 15.07
N ASN A 71 8.25 -16.28 14.15
CA ASN A 71 8.83 -16.17 12.82
C ASN A 71 8.28 -14.93 12.08
N ARG A 72 6.95 -14.77 12.03
CA ARG A 72 6.29 -13.59 11.43
C ARG A 72 6.69 -12.28 12.08
N ARG A 73 6.76 -12.23 13.42
CA ARG A 73 7.24 -11.06 14.18
C ARG A 73 8.67 -10.67 13.83
N SER A 74 9.55 -11.66 13.66
CA SER A 74 10.96 -11.40 13.36
C SER A 74 11.18 -10.76 11.98
N ARG A 75 10.34 -11.15 11.00
CA ARG A 75 10.40 -10.69 9.60
C ARG A 75 9.59 -9.41 9.35
N SER A 76 8.64 -9.09 10.24
CA SER A 76 7.78 -7.92 10.09
C SER A 76 8.50 -6.64 10.53
N ASP A 77 8.44 -5.61 9.67
CA ASP A 77 8.92 -4.28 10.01
C ASP A 77 8.03 -3.57 11.05
N LEU A 78 6.81 -4.08 11.30
CA LEU A 78 5.94 -3.60 12.40
C LEU A 78 6.61 -3.76 13.76
N ARG A 79 7.53 -4.73 13.92
CA ARG A 79 8.38 -4.87 15.12
C ARG A 79 9.08 -3.57 15.50
N LYS A 80 9.53 -2.80 14.50
CA LYS A 80 10.32 -1.57 14.69
C LYS A 80 9.50 -0.44 15.31
N VAL A 81 8.17 -0.45 15.14
CA VAL A 81 7.27 0.59 15.65
C VAL A 81 6.57 0.21 16.95
N LEU A 82 6.65 -1.06 17.38
CA LEU A 82 5.99 -1.51 18.62
C LEU A 82 6.34 -0.69 19.86
N PRO A 83 7.58 -0.23 20.10
CA PRO A 83 7.88 0.57 21.27
C PRO A 83 7.07 1.87 21.30
N ASP A 84 6.98 2.56 20.16
CA ASP A 84 6.23 3.81 20.03
C ASP A 84 4.73 3.58 20.16
N LEU A 85 4.20 2.52 19.53
CA LEU A 85 2.80 2.14 19.63
C LEU A 85 2.41 1.77 21.06
N ARG A 86 3.25 1.03 21.79
CA ARG A 86 3.02 0.71 23.21
C ARG A 86 3.07 1.95 24.09
N ALA A 87 3.95 2.90 23.80
CA ALA A 87 4.00 4.16 24.57
C ALA A 87 2.71 4.97 24.43
N VAL A 88 2.13 5.02 23.23
CA VAL A 88 0.90 5.79 22.95
C VAL A 88 -0.37 5.05 23.35
N LEU A 89 -0.45 3.77 23.01
CA LEU A 89 -1.67 2.98 23.16
C LEU A 89 -1.71 2.17 24.44
N GLY A 90 -0.57 1.81 25.04
CA GLY A 90 -0.52 0.91 26.18
C GLY A 90 -1.20 1.48 27.43
N SER A 91 -0.99 2.77 27.72
CA SER A 91 -1.67 3.44 28.84
C SER A 91 -3.18 3.55 28.60
N ALA A 92 -3.59 3.95 27.39
CA ALA A 92 -4.99 4.01 27.01
C ALA A 92 -5.66 2.63 27.11
N ALA A 93 -5.06 1.59 26.53
CA ALA A 93 -5.58 0.22 26.53
C ALA A 93 -5.62 -0.43 27.92
N ALA A 94 -4.73 -0.05 28.83
CA ALA A 94 -4.75 -0.53 30.21
C ALA A 94 -5.89 0.07 31.03
N SER A 95 -6.31 1.30 30.70
CA SER A 95 -7.36 2.04 31.41
C SER A 95 -8.73 2.04 30.74
N ALA A 96 -8.81 1.58 29.48
CA ALA A 96 -10.01 1.65 28.66
C ALA A 96 -10.61 0.27 28.36
N ASP A 97 -11.90 0.27 27.99
CA ASP A 97 -12.67 -0.92 27.63
C ASP A 97 -12.38 -1.41 26.19
N PHE A 98 -11.10 -1.51 25.81
CA PHE A 98 -10.70 -2.04 24.51
C PHE A 98 -9.38 -2.83 24.54
N VAL A 99 -9.19 -3.65 23.51
CA VAL A 99 -7.91 -4.28 23.16
C VAL A 99 -7.32 -3.59 21.94
N VAL A 100 -6.00 -3.49 21.93
CA VAL A 100 -5.21 -3.13 20.75
C VAL A 100 -4.61 -4.38 20.18
N VAL A 101 -4.77 -4.56 18.88
CA VAL A 101 -4.27 -5.69 18.14
C VAL A 101 -3.43 -5.19 16.98
N ILE A 102 -2.34 -5.88 16.68
CA ILE A 102 -1.55 -5.64 15.49
C ILE A 102 -1.48 -6.95 14.73
N ALA A 103 -1.99 -6.94 13.50
CA ALA A 103 -1.97 -8.06 12.57
C ALA A 103 -1.03 -7.78 11.40
N ASP A 104 -0.45 -8.82 10.81
CA ASP A 104 0.34 -8.71 9.59
C ASP A 104 -0.52 -8.54 8.33
N ASN A 105 0.14 -8.49 7.17
CA ASN A 105 -0.50 -8.33 5.86
C ASN A 105 -1.32 -9.54 5.39
N ASP A 106 -1.19 -10.70 6.04
CA ASP A 106 -2.05 -11.87 5.86
C ASP A 106 -3.27 -11.83 6.80
N GLY A 107 -3.35 -10.83 7.67
CA GLY A 107 -4.37 -10.70 8.70
C GLY A 107 -4.16 -11.62 9.90
N VAL A 108 -2.94 -12.13 10.12
CA VAL A 108 -2.61 -12.95 11.31
C VAL A 108 -2.27 -12.04 12.47
N VAL A 109 -2.92 -12.25 13.62
CA VAL A 109 -2.69 -11.47 14.83
C VAL A 109 -1.29 -11.75 15.39
N LEU A 110 -0.43 -10.72 15.40
CA LEU A 110 0.95 -10.83 15.87
C LEU A 110 1.12 -10.31 17.30
N TRP A 111 0.44 -9.24 17.68
CA TRP A 111 0.54 -8.68 19.03
C TRP A 111 -0.83 -8.27 19.53
N ARG A 112 -1.05 -8.43 20.83
CA ARG A 112 -2.29 -8.00 21.49
C ARG A 112 -1.99 -7.40 22.86
N ASP A 113 -2.61 -6.26 23.15
CA ASP A 113 -2.50 -5.56 24.43
C ASP A 113 -3.87 -5.01 24.89
N GLY A 114 -4.04 -4.78 26.18
CA GLY A 114 -5.28 -4.27 26.78
C GLY A 114 -5.66 -4.94 28.10
N ALA A 115 -6.69 -4.39 28.75
CA ALA A 115 -7.16 -4.88 30.05
C ALA A 115 -7.49 -6.38 30.04
N GLN A 116 -7.13 -7.09 31.12
CA GLN A 116 -7.27 -8.54 31.22
C GLN A 116 -8.72 -9.02 31.01
N THR A 117 -9.70 -8.24 31.48
CA THR A 117 -11.13 -8.52 31.31
C THR A 117 -11.52 -8.53 29.83
N ILE A 118 -11.13 -7.51 29.07
CA ILE A 118 -11.44 -7.41 27.64
C ILE A 118 -10.70 -8.48 26.85
N ARG A 119 -9.45 -8.79 27.20
CA ARG A 119 -8.69 -9.89 26.59
C ARG A 119 -9.38 -11.25 26.77
N ARG A 120 -9.97 -11.54 27.94
CA ARG A 120 -10.74 -12.78 28.15
C ARG A 120 -12.00 -12.83 27.28
N THR A 121 -12.68 -11.71 27.10
CA THR A 121 -13.83 -11.62 26.17
C THR A 121 -13.37 -11.82 24.73
N ALA A 122 -12.23 -11.25 24.34
CA ALA A 122 -11.62 -11.44 23.03
C ALA A 122 -11.22 -12.91 22.80
N ASP A 123 -10.71 -13.61 23.82
CA ASP A 123 -10.37 -15.04 23.74
C ASP A 123 -11.60 -15.90 23.38
N GLN A 124 -12.80 -15.55 23.87
CA GLN A 124 -14.04 -16.26 23.54
C GLN A 124 -14.44 -16.13 22.07
N LEU A 125 -14.00 -15.06 21.39
CA LEU A 125 -14.14 -14.90 19.94
C LEU A 125 -13.06 -15.64 19.13
N GLY A 126 -12.05 -16.21 19.80
CA GLY A 126 -10.83 -16.67 19.14
C GLY A 126 -9.95 -15.50 18.67
N PHE A 127 -10.10 -14.31 19.25
CA PHE A 127 -9.28 -13.14 18.92
C PHE A 127 -7.95 -13.17 19.69
N VAL A 128 -7.13 -14.18 19.37
CA VAL A 128 -5.88 -14.51 20.05
C VAL A 128 -4.68 -14.33 19.12
N GLU A 129 -3.48 -14.26 19.68
CA GLU A 129 -2.25 -14.26 18.88
C GLU A 129 -2.15 -15.53 18.04
N GLY A 130 -1.82 -15.38 16.76
CA GLY A 130 -1.77 -16.43 15.75
C GLY A 130 -3.09 -16.68 15.01
N ALA A 131 -4.21 -16.14 15.47
CA ALA A 131 -5.49 -16.25 14.78
C ALA A 131 -5.48 -15.46 13.46
N SER A 132 -5.96 -16.05 12.38
CA SER A 132 -6.24 -15.34 11.12
C SER A 132 -7.57 -14.59 11.17
N TRP A 133 -7.52 -13.29 10.90
CA TRP A 133 -8.66 -12.39 10.77
C TRP A 133 -8.83 -11.91 9.32
N ALA A 134 -8.36 -12.70 8.36
CA ALA A 134 -8.65 -12.48 6.95
C ALA A 134 -10.17 -12.49 6.72
N GLU A 135 -10.66 -11.62 5.84
CA GLU A 135 -12.10 -11.43 5.63
C GLU A 135 -12.79 -12.70 5.12
N ASN A 136 -12.10 -13.45 4.27
CA ASN A 136 -12.57 -14.74 3.76
C ASN A 136 -12.59 -15.86 4.84
N ALA A 137 -11.98 -15.64 6.01
CA ALA A 137 -11.97 -16.60 7.11
C ALA A 137 -13.00 -16.27 8.20
N VAL A 138 -13.14 -15.00 8.56
CA VAL A 138 -13.98 -14.57 9.70
C VAL A 138 -15.14 -13.64 9.31
N GLY A 139 -15.33 -13.41 8.00
CA GLY A 139 -16.29 -12.46 7.47
C GLY A 139 -15.84 -11.01 7.61
N THR A 140 -16.74 -10.07 7.32
CA THR A 140 -16.51 -8.62 7.43
C THR A 140 -16.04 -8.28 8.84
N ASN A 141 -14.79 -7.86 8.94
CA ASN A 141 -14.11 -7.52 10.17
C ASN A 141 -13.08 -6.41 9.88
N ALA A 142 -12.67 -5.67 10.89
CA ALA A 142 -11.88 -4.46 10.66
C ALA A 142 -10.46 -4.75 10.13
N ILE A 143 -9.86 -5.90 10.47
CA ILE A 143 -8.52 -6.29 9.99
C ILE A 143 -8.60 -6.71 8.52
N GLY A 144 -9.34 -7.78 8.23
CA GLY A 144 -9.42 -8.37 6.89
C GLY A 144 -10.02 -7.40 5.86
N THR A 145 -11.05 -6.66 6.24
CA THR A 145 -11.66 -5.68 5.33
C THR A 145 -10.74 -4.49 5.09
N ALA A 146 -9.92 -4.05 6.08
CA ALA A 146 -8.94 -2.97 5.86
C ALA A 146 -7.83 -3.37 4.89
N LEU A 147 -7.37 -4.64 4.97
CA LEU A 147 -6.38 -5.18 4.04
C LEU A 147 -6.91 -5.20 2.58
N ILE A 148 -8.18 -5.57 2.39
CA ILE A 148 -8.80 -5.65 1.05
C ILE A 148 -9.14 -4.27 0.50
N GLU A 149 -9.75 -3.40 1.31
CA GLU A 149 -10.20 -2.07 0.87
C GLU A 149 -9.05 -1.04 0.87
N ASN A 150 -7.88 -1.39 1.44
CA ASN A 150 -6.71 -0.53 1.59
C ASN A 150 -7.05 0.85 2.18
N THR A 151 -7.85 0.85 3.24
CA THR A 151 -8.31 2.07 3.92
C THR A 151 -8.69 1.73 5.36
N GLY A 152 -8.72 2.74 6.23
CA GLY A 152 -9.24 2.62 7.58
C GLY A 152 -10.70 2.17 7.60
N ILE A 153 -11.00 1.20 8.46
CA ILE A 153 -12.31 0.56 8.62
C ILE A 153 -12.81 0.79 10.03
N THR A 154 -14.09 1.14 10.15
CA THR A 154 -14.82 1.14 11.43
C THR A 154 -16.10 0.35 11.23
N LEU A 155 -16.24 -0.69 12.02
CA LEU A 155 -17.42 -1.56 12.07
C LEU A 155 -18.01 -1.53 13.46
N PHE A 156 -19.33 -1.44 13.51
CA PHE A 156 -20.07 -1.48 14.75
C PHE A 156 -21.16 -2.56 14.69
N SER A 157 -21.19 -3.43 15.69
CA SER A 157 -22.24 -4.42 15.89
C SER A 157 -22.56 -5.23 14.62
N ALA A 158 -23.80 -5.22 14.14
CA ALA A 158 -24.26 -6.00 13.00
C ALA A 158 -23.74 -5.55 11.63
N GLU A 159 -22.82 -4.57 11.56
CA GLU A 159 -21.97 -4.38 10.38
C GLU A 159 -20.97 -5.54 10.19
N HIS A 160 -20.59 -6.21 11.27
CA HIS A 160 -19.85 -7.47 11.19
C HIS A 160 -20.72 -8.55 10.54
N TYR A 161 -20.12 -9.30 9.63
CA TYR A 161 -20.83 -10.36 8.92
C TYR A 161 -21.25 -11.49 9.88
N ALA A 162 -20.29 -11.93 10.71
CA ALA A 162 -20.47 -12.99 11.69
C ALA A 162 -21.30 -12.52 12.90
N ARG A 163 -22.37 -13.24 13.25
CA ARG A 163 -23.21 -12.91 14.41
C ARG A 163 -22.43 -12.84 15.72
N ARG A 164 -21.42 -13.70 15.89
CA ARG A 164 -20.58 -13.75 17.10
C ARG A 164 -19.84 -12.43 17.37
N GLN A 165 -19.63 -11.59 16.36
CA GLN A 165 -18.92 -10.30 16.47
C GLN A 165 -19.87 -9.12 16.77
N HIS A 166 -21.20 -9.33 16.82
CA HIS A 166 -22.18 -8.23 16.97
C HIS A 166 -22.13 -7.51 18.31
N SER A 167 -21.53 -8.12 19.33
CA SER A 167 -21.28 -7.48 20.63
C SER A 167 -20.05 -6.57 20.64
N TRP A 168 -19.35 -6.40 19.51
CA TRP A 168 -18.12 -5.64 19.39
C TRP A 168 -18.24 -4.46 18.43
N TYR A 169 -17.43 -3.44 18.68
CA TYR A 169 -16.96 -2.53 17.65
C TYR A 169 -15.50 -2.89 17.33
N CYS A 170 -15.09 -2.66 16.08
CA CYS A 170 -13.72 -2.89 15.62
C CYS A 170 -13.30 -1.72 14.71
N ILE A 171 -12.08 -1.23 14.91
CA ILE A 171 -11.50 -0.13 14.15
C ILE A 171 -10.11 -0.55 13.68
N GLY A 172 -9.97 -0.78 12.38
CA GLY A 172 -8.75 -1.29 11.76
C GLY A 172 -8.14 -0.24 10.84
N GLU A 173 -6.89 0.12 11.09
CA GLU A 173 -6.12 1.09 10.31
C GLU A 173 -4.90 0.41 9.68
N PRO A 174 -4.81 0.35 8.34
CA PRO A 174 -3.68 -0.25 7.66
C PRO A 174 -2.42 0.60 7.86
N VAL A 175 -1.29 -0.07 8.08
CA VAL A 175 0.04 0.56 8.16
C VAL A 175 0.80 0.23 6.88
N HIS A 176 1.29 1.27 6.22
CA HIS A 176 2.03 1.10 4.96
C HIS A 176 3.54 1.18 5.18
N ASP A 177 4.28 0.44 4.36
CA ASP A 177 5.69 0.69 4.18
C ASP A 177 5.88 2.01 3.42
N PRO A 178 6.49 3.03 4.02
CA PRO A 178 6.66 4.32 3.35
C PRO A 178 7.66 4.23 2.17
N ARG A 179 8.44 3.15 2.07
CA ARG A 179 9.39 2.92 0.96
C ARG A 179 8.72 2.38 -0.29
N SER A 180 7.82 1.41 -0.13
CA SER A 180 7.19 0.69 -1.24
C SER A 180 5.74 1.10 -1.51
N GLY A 181 5.05 1.54 -0.46
CA GLY A 181 3.60 1.78 -0.42
C GLY A 181 2.77 0.54 -0.11
N ASP A 182 3.39 -0.61 0.14
CA ASP A 182 2.68 -1.86 0.43
C ASP A 182 2.15 -1.87 1.86
N ILE A 183 1.05 -2.59 2.09
CA ILE A 183 0.50 -2.76 3.44
C ILE A 183 1.39 -3.74 4.22
N LEU A 184 1.92 -3.30 5.36
CA LEU A 184 2.69 -4.13 6.28
C LEU A 184 1.81 -4.91 7.26
N GLY A 185 0.62 -4.39 7.53
CA GLY A 185 -0.38 -4.99 8.40
C GLY A 185 -1.41 -3.97 8.86
N VAL A 186 -2.15 -4.30 9.92
CA VAL A 186 -3.25 -3.48 10.46
C VAL A 186 -3.08 -3.28 11.96
N ILE A 187 -3.27 -2.05 12.41
CA ILE A 187 -3.50 -1.73 13.82
C ILE A 187 -5.01 -1.72 14.04
N ASP A 188 -5.49 -2.57 14.93
CA ASP A 188 -6.89 -2.71 15.27
C ASP A 188 -7.15 -2.30 16.73
N ILE A 189 -8.23 -1.55 16.95
CA ILE A 189 -8.76 -1.24 18.28
C ILE A 189 -10.18 -1.79 18.36
N SER A 190 -10.39 -2.75 19.26
CA SER A 190 -11.65 -3.48 19.39
C SER A 190 -12.13 -3.50 20.83
N GLY A 191 -13.43 -3.32 21.03
CA GLY A 191 -14.04 -3.32 22.37
C GLY A 191 -15.53 -3.66 22.34
N PRO A 192 -16.18 -3.78 23.50
CA PRO A 192 -17.62 -4.00 23.57
C PRO A 192 -18.37 -2.89 22.82
N ALA A 193 -19.33 -3.23 21.96
CA ALA A 193 -19.98 -2.26 21.07
C ALA A 193 -20.49 -1.01 21.81
N MET A 194 -21.06 -1.19 23.00
CA MET A 194 -21.65 -0.11 23.78
C MET A 194 -20.65 0.84 24.44
N THR A 195 -19.34 0.56 24.37
CA THR A 195 -18.28 1.44 24.89
C THR A 195 -17.61 2.27 23.79
N LEU A 196 -18.09 2.20 22.54
CA LEU A 196 -17.54 2.97 21.43
C LEU A 196 -17.56 4.47 21.72
N HIS A 197 -16.38 5.07 21.78
CA HIS A 197 -16.20 6.51 21.95
C HIS A 197 -15.87 7.18 20.61
N PRO A 198 -16.40 8.39 20.30
CA PRO A 198 -16.13 9.07 19.03
C PRO A 198 -14.64 9.32 18.73
N SER A 199 -13.80 9.42 19.76
CA SER A 199 -12.36 9.62 19.59
C SER A 199 -11.56 8.35 19.29
N THR A 200 -12.14 7.15 19.45
CA THR A 200 -11.40 5.88 19.28
C THR A 200 -10.89 5.71 17.84
N ALA A 201 -11.68 6.15 16.85
CA ALA A 201 -11.24 6.14 15.45
C ALA A 201 -10.04 7.06 15.20
N GLY A 202 -10.06 8.27 15.79
CA GLY A 202 -8.94 9.20 15.71
C GLY A 202 -7.67 8.66 16.38
N LEU A 203 -7.82 7.90 17.47
CA LEU A 203 -6.70 7.24 18.15
C LEU A 203 -6.06 6.16 17.26
N ALA A 204 -6.86 5.26 16.69
CA ALA A 204 -6.36 4.22 15.77
C ALA A 204 -5.64 4.84 14.57
N GLN A 205 -6.25 5.85 13.94
CA GLN A 205 -5.65 6.55 12.81
C GLN A 205 -4.32 7.24 13.18
N SER A 206 -4.27 7.88 14.35
CA SER A 206 -3.05 8.52 14.85
C SER A 206 -1.94 7.51 15.11
N ALA A 207 -2.28 6.33 15.65
CA ALA A 207 -1.33 5.25 15.85
C ALA A 207 -0.75 4.71 14.55
N ALA A 208 -1.57 4.50 13.51
CA ALA A 208 -1.10 4.10 12.20
C ALA A 208 -0.18 5.15 11.56
N ARG A 209 -0.54 6.44 11.67
CA ARG A 209 0.31 7.55 11.20
C ARG A 209 1.63 7.64 11.94
N LEU A 210 1.64 7.41 13.26
CA LEU A 210 2.86 7.35 14.05
C LEU A 210 3.76 6.21 13.58
N ALA A 211 3.20 5.01 13.37
CA ALA A 211 3.93 3.87 12.86
C ALA A 211 4.60 4.17 11.50
N GLU A 212 3.83 4.70 10.54
CA GLU A 212 4.35 5.09 9.22
C GLU A 212 5.46 6.15 9.32
N ALA A 213 5.28 7.16 10.19
CA ALA A 213 6.28 8.20 10.41
C ALA A 213 7.57 7.66 11.03
N THR A 214 7.47 6.73 12.00
CA THR A 214 8.64 6.07 12.59
C THR A 214 9.37 5.23 11.55
N LEU A 215 8.66 4.44 10.74
CA LEU A 215 9.27 3.67 9.66
C LEU A 215 10.00 4.57 8.65
N TRP A 216 9.40 5.71 8.31
CA TRP A 216 10.00 6.68 7.41
C TRP A 216 11.27 7.30 7.99
N ARG A 217 11.25 7.66 9.28
CA ARG A 217 12.43 8.16 9.99
C ARG A 217 13.56 7.14 10.00
N LEU A 218 13.27 5.89 10.36
CA LEU A 218 14.26 4.81 10.38
C LEU A 218 14.86 4.55 9.00
N HIS A 219 14.04 4.64 7.95
CA HIS A 219 14.49 4.54 6.57
C HIS A 219 15.43 5.69 6.19
N ARG A 220 15.08 6.95 6.52
CA ARG A 220 15.95 8.10 6.30
C ARG A 220 17.31 7.96 7.00
N GLU A 221 17.31 7.54 8.25
CA GLU A 221 18.56 7.25 8.99
C GLU A 221 19.39 6.15 8.31
N SER A 222 18.73 5.19 7.67
CA SER A 222 19.43 4.16 6.88
C SER A 222 20.05 4.72 5.60
N LEU A 223 19.38 5.66 4.92
CA LEU A 223 19.93 6.35 3.76
C LEU A 223 21.12 7.24 4.15
N ASP A 224 21.01 7.96 5.27
CA ASP A 224 22.10 8.79 5.79
C ASP A 224 23.34 7.93 6.09
N ARG A 225 23.16 6.78 6.77
CA ARG A 225 24.26 5.81 7.00
C ARG A 225 24.86 5.27 5.70
N LEU A 226 24.03 4.95 4.70
CA LEU A 226 24.50 4.46 3.40
C LEU A 226 25.30 5.54 2.65
N CYS A 227 24.88 6.80 2.75
CA CYS A 227 25.62 7.95 2.22
C CYS A 227 26.99 8.09 2.91
N GLU A 228 27.02 8.06 4.25
CA GLU A 228 28.26 8.19 5.02
C GLU A 228 29.27 7.07 4.69
N GLN A 229 28.79 5.82 4.61
CA GLN A 229 29.62 4.66 4.28
C GLN A 229 30.15 4.70 2.84
N SER A 230 29.46 5.37 1.92
CA SER A 230 29.83 5.47 0.51
C SER A 230 30.67 6.71 0.18
N ALA A 231 30.90 7.61 1.14
CA ALA A 231 31.58 8.89 0.91
C ALA A 231 32.97 8.74 0.25
N ALA A 232 33.75 7.74 0.67
CA ALA A 232 35.07 7.47 0.08
C ALA A 232 34.98 6.96 -1.37
N LEU A 233 33.95 6.17 -1.70
CA LEU A 233 33.70 5.65 -3.06
C LEU A 233 33.22 6.72 -4.02
N LEU A 234 32.69 7.82 -3.48
CA LEU A 234 32.26 9.00 -4.22
C LEU A 234 33.35 10.09 -4.29
N ALA A 235 34.51 9.86 -3.69
CA ALA A 235 35.64 10.78 -3.74
C ALA A 235 36.38 10.65 -5.10
N GLY A 236 36.07 11.56 -6.02
CA GLY A 236 36.65 11.60 -7.37
C GLY A 236 35.64 12.20 -8.36
N ALA A 237 36.10 12.94 -9.38
CA ALA A 237 35.29 13.89 -10.15
C ALA A 237 34.21 13.28 -11.10
N ALA A 238 33.87 11.99 -10.98
CA ALA A 238 32.84 11.37 -11.81
C ALA A 238 31.45 11.48 -11.15
N PRO A 239 30.38 11.82 -11.91
CA PRO A 239 29.02 11.75 -11.42
C PRO A 239 28.68 10.35 -10.90
N ALA A 240 27.97 10.26 -9.77
CA ALA A 240 27.57 8.98 -9.20
C ALA A 240 26.35 9.12 -8.29
N LEU A 241 25.55 8.06 -8.22
CA LEU A 241 24.34 7.98 -7.40
C LEU A 241 24.42 6.74 -6.51
N VAL A 242 24.14 6.88 -5.22
CA VAL A 242 24.00 5.76 -4.28
C VAL A 242 22.55 5.65 -3.88
N VAL A 243 22.01 4.44 -3.98
CA VAL A 243 20.61 4.15 -3.71
C VAL A 243 20.47 2.92 -2.83
N ASP A 244 19.38 2.81 -2.09
CA ASP A 244 19.05 1.59 -1.36
C ASP A 244 18.48 0.48 -2.29
N GLU A 245 18.18 -0.67 -1.71
CA GLU A 245 17.55 -1.80 -2.40
C GLU A 245 16.18 -1.48 -3.02
N HIS A 246 15.50 -0.43 -2.56
CA HIS A 246 14.20 0.01 -3.06
C HIS A 246 14.28 1.18 -4.05
N GLY A 247 15.50 1.62 -4.40
CA GLY A 247 15.78 2.69 -5.35
C GLY A 247 15.68 4.11 -4.77
N TRP A 248 15.59 4.27 -3.45
CA TRP A 248 15.66 5.57 -2.79
C TRP A 248 17.08 6.11 -2.79
N VAL A 249 17.24 7.38 -3.16
CA VAL A 249 18.56 8.00 -3.25
C VAL A 249 19.08 8.33 -1.87
N ALA A 250 20.20 7.70 -1.50
CA ALA A 250 20.97 8.06 -0.30
C ALA A 250 21.82 9.30 -0.56
N CYS A 251 22.56 9.31 -1.67
CA CYS A 251 23.35 10.48 -2.07
C CYS A 251 23.60 10.54 -3.57
N ALA A 252 23.78 11.76 -4.05
CA ALA A 252 24.05 12.09 -5.44
C ALA A 252 25.27 13.01 -5.51
N ARG A 253 26.20 12.73 -6.40
CA ARG A 253 27.41 13.52 -6.64
C ARG A 253 27.47 13.92 -8.09
N GLY A 254 27.54 15.23 -8.39
CA GLY A 254 27.67 15.71 -9.77
C GLY A 254 26.41 15.57 -10.63
N LEU A 255 25.24 15.31 -10.02
CA LEU A 255 23.93 15.32 -10.65
C LEU A 255 22.87 15.87 -9.69
N GLU A 256 21.73 16.29 -10.23
CA GLU A 256 20.54 16.59 -9.43
C GLU A 256 20.03 15.32 -8.77
N ASN A 257 19.57 15.42 -7.51
CA ASN A 257 19.03 14.27 -6.79
C ASN A 257 17.60 13.97 -7.27
N PRO A 258 17.34 12.84 -7.96
CA PRO A 258 16.00 12.50 -8.44
C PRO A 258 15.04 12.04 -7.32
N GLY A 259 15.53 11.94 -6.07
CA GLY A 259 14.81 11.47 -4.89
C GLY A 259 14.63 9.94 -4.88
N ARG A 260 14.18 9.36 -6.00
CA ARG A 260 13.97 7.92 -6.15
C ARG A 260 14.07 7.49 -7.62
N ILE A 261 14.68 6.35 -7.85
CA ILE A 261 14.73 5.66 -9.15
C ILE A 261 13.99 4.30 -9.07
N ALA A 262 13.95 3.56 -10.18
CA ALA A 262 13.51 2.17 -10.14
C ALA A 262 14.44 1.35 -9.22
N ALA A 263 13.87 0.44 -8.42
CA ALA A 263 14.64 -0.45 -7.57
C ALA A 263 15.69 -1.21 -8.42
N PRO A 264 16.99 -1.04 -8.16
CA PRO A 264 18.02 -1.67 -8.97
C PRO A 264 18.05 -3.18 -8.78
N SER A 265 18.52 -3.90 -9.79
CA SER A 265 18.84 -5.32 -9.69
C SER A 265 20.18 -5.60 -10.37
N PRO A 266 20.95 -6.61 -9.93
CA PRO A 266 22.30 -6.86 -10.44
C PRO A 266 22.32 -7.25 -11.93
N GLU A 267 21.20 -7.75 -12.45
CA GLU A 267 21.07 -8.22 -13.83
C GLU A 267 20.46 -7.18 -14.79
N ALA A 268 19.99 -6.03 -14.30
CA ALA A 268 19.28 -5.06 -15.12
C ALA A 268 19.91 -3.67 -15.07
N ALA A 269 20.27 -3.14 -16.25
CA ALA A 269 20.67 -1.74 -16.38
C ALA A 269 19.50 -0.82 -16.03
N VAL A 270 19.80 0.27 -15.32
CA VAL A 270 18.82 1.28 -14.91
C VAL A 270 19.19 2.61 -15.56
N PHE A 271 18.22 3.23 -16.23
CA PHE A 271 18.38 4.59 -16.72
C PHE A 271 18.17 5.60 -15.58
N VAL A 272 19.18 6.45 -15.37
CA VAL A 272 19.17 7.53 -14.40
C VAL A 272 19.43 8.86 -15.13
N PRO A 273 18.51 9.84 -15.05
CA PRO A 273 18.72 11.18 -15.61
C PRO A 273 20.05 11.77 -15.15
N GLY A 274 20.88 12.23 -16.10
CA GLY A 274 22.20 12.80 -15.81
C GLY A 274 23.34 11.77 -15.74
N LEU A 275 23.05 10.47 -15.57
CA LEU A 275 24.05 9.39 -15.65
C LEU A 275 23.90 8.50 -16.89
N GLY A 276 22.74 8.53 -17.55
CA GLY A 276 22.44 7.62 -18.66
C GLY A 276 22.09 6.21 -18.18
N LEU A 277 22.35 5.21 -19.01
CA LEU A 277 22.22 3.81 -18.61
C LEU A 277 23.38 3.41 -17.71
N THR A 278 23.03 2.89 -16.53
CA THR A 278 24.00 2.48 -15.51
C THR A 278 23.77 1.02 -15.15
N VAL A 279 24.85 0.28 -14.92
CA VAL A 279 24.78 -1.06 -14.34
C VAL A 279 24.96 -0.90 -12.83
N PRO A 280 23.99 -1.31 -12.00
CA PRO A 280 24.09 -1.20 -10.55
C PRO A 280 25.25 -2.03 -10.00
N GLU A 281 26.19 -1.40 -9.31
CA GLU A 281 27.24 -2.08 -8.57
C GLU A 281 26.78 -2.29 -7.11
N PRO A 282 26.85 -3.51 -6.56
CA PRO A 282 26.36 -3.79 -5.20
C PRO A 282 27.19 -3.07 -4.14
N LEU A 283 26.52 -2.47 -3.15
CA LEU A 283 27.14 -1.76 -2.04
C LEU A 283 26.38 -2.01 -0.73
N GLY A 284 26.78 -3.03 0.03
CA GLY A 284 26.12 -3.38 1.29
C GLY A 284 24.63 -3.70 1.08
N HIS A 285 23.74 -2.88 1.65
CA HIS A 285 22.28 -2.96 1.48
C HIS A 285 21.73 -2.03 0.38
N GLY A 286 22.59 -1.59 -0.54
CA GLY A 286 22.24 -0.68 -1.62
C GLY A 286 23.12 -0.89 -2.85
N TRP A 287 23.14 0.13 -3.70
CA TRP A 287 23.79 0.12 -5.00
C TRP A 287 24.50 1.44 -5.25
N ILE A 288 25.63 1.39 -5.96
CA ILE A 288 26.25 2.56 -6.56
C ILE A 288 26.09 2.51 -8.08
N LEU A 289 25.71 3.65 -8.65
CA LEU A 289 25.43 3.83 -10.07
C LEU A 289 26.39 4.89 -10.58
N ARG A 290 27.21 4.51 -11.55
CA ARG A 290 28.19 5.37 -12.21
C ARG A 290 27.93 5.39 -13.71
N PRO A 291 28.24 6.49 -14.41
CA PRO A 291 28.10 6.57 -15.85
C PRO A 291 29.10 5.60 -16.48
N HIS A 292 28.63 4.80 -17.43
CA HIS A 292 29.55 3.94 -18.20
C HIS A 292 30.34 4.78 -19.23
N ARG A 293 29.68 5.78 -19.86
CA ARG A 293 30.27 6.89 -20.63
C ARG A 293 29.41 8.16 -20.49
N VAL A 294 30.04 9.33 -20.54
CA VAL A 294 29.39 10.64 -20.27
C VAL A 294 28.46 11.13 -21.42
N ASP A 295 28.49 10.48 -22.60
CA ASP A 295 27.73 10.87 -23.80
C ASP A 295 26.90 9.73 -24.44
N ALA A 296 26.47 8.74 -23.65
CA ALA A 296 25.68 7.63 -24.19
C ALA A 296 24.24 8.07 -24.51
N HIS A 297 23.94 8.31 -25.80
CA HIS A 297 22.56 8.46 -26.28
C HIS A 297 21.79 7.16 -26.07
N VAL A 298 20.65 7.26 -25.39
CA VAL A 298 19.77 6.12 -25.11
C VAL A 298 18.62 6.12 -26.12
N GLU A 299 18.48 5.08 -26.92
CA GLU A 299 17.35 4.90 -27.83
C GLU A 299 16.28 4.02 -27.15
N LEU A 300 15.07 4.53 -27.00
CA LEU A 300 13.90 3.77 -26.57
C LEU A 300 13.07 3.40 -27.79
N GLU A 301 13.12 2.13 -28.17
CA GLU A 301 12.26 1.55 -29.19
C GLU A 301 10.97 1.00 -28.55
N LEU A 302 9.83 1.48 -29.03
CA LEU A 302 8.51 1.08 -28.58
C LEU A 302 7.82 0.30 -29.70
N ASP A 303 7.73 -1.02 -29.54
CA ASP A 303 6.84 -1.85 -30.34
C ASP A 303 5.50 -1.92 -29.59
N LEU A 304 4.51 -1.21 -30.13
CA LEU A 304 3.18 -1.06 -29.51
C LEU A 304 2.11 -1.83 -30.29
N GLY A 305 2.49 -2.92 -30.97
CA GLY A 305 1.57 -3.86 -31.62
C GLY A 305 0.85 -4.78 -30.63
N ASP A 306 0.48 -5.98 -31.08
CA ASP A 306 -0.33 -6.94 -30.28
C ASP A 306 0.40 -7.43 -29.02
N THR A 307 1.73 -7.54 -29.06
CA THR A 307 2.57 -7.90 -27.92
C THR A 307 3.48 -6.73 -27.56
N PRO A 308 2.96 -5.71 -26.85
CA PRO A 308 3.67 -4.47 -26.69
C PRO A 308 4.92 -4.65 -25.85
N ARG A 309 6.04 -4.10 -26.31
CA ARG A 309 7.36 -4.20 -25.67
C ARG A 309 8.13 -2.89 -25.82
N ALA A 310 8.93 -2.59 -24.81
CA ALA A 310 9.89 -1.49 -24.82
C ALA A 310 11.31 -2.07 -24.83
N THR A 311 12.09 -1.71 -25.83
CA THR A 311 13.52 -2.05 -25.94
C THR A 311 14.32 -0.79 -25.74
N ILE A 312 15.27 -0.82 -24.82
CA ILE A 312 16.21 0.28 -24.61
C ILE A 312 17.57 -0.14 -25.14
N ARG A 313 18.14 0.71 -26.00
CA ARG A 313 19.47 0.55 -26.57
C ARG A 313 20.39 1.68 -26.10
N GLY A 314 21.62 1.33 -25.82
CA GLY A 314 22.74 2.19 -25.44
C GLY A 314 23.96 1.29 -25.29
N ASP A 315 24.81 1.52 -24.29
CA ASP A 315 25.94 0.61 -24.00
C ASP A 315 25.48 -0.78 -23.54
N VAL A 316 24.30 -0.86 -22.92
CA VAL A 316 23.61 -2.11 -22.57
C VAL A 316 22.23 -2.08 -23.22
N THR A 317 21.84 -3.20 -23.83
CA THR A 317 20.52 -3.35 -24.45
C THR A 317 19.64 -4.30 -23.64
N TRP A 318 18.40 -3.90 -23.37
CA TRP A 318 17.42 -4.77 -22.74
C TRP A 318 16.00 -4.53 -23.27
N THR A 319 15.13 -5.53 -23.13
CA THR A 319 13.74 -5.48 -23.57
C THR A 319 12.80 -5.90 -22.45
N ARG A 320 11.68 -5.19 -22.29
CA ARG A 320 10.61 -5.52 -21.34
C ARG A 320 9.24 -5.49 -22.02
N GLY A 321 8.44 -6.52 -21.78
CA GLY A 321 7.03 -6.53 -22.19
C GLY A 321 6.23 -5.44 -21.46
N LEU A 322 5.20 -4.88 -22.08
CA LEU A 322 4.36 -3.82 -21.52
C LEU A 322 2.95 -4.36 -21.26
N SER A 323 2.25 -3.79 -20.27
CA SER A 323 0.79 -3.99 -20.19
C SER A 323 0.11 -3.19 -21.31
N PRO A 324 -1.11 -3.54 -21.73
CA PRO A 324 -1.87 -2.74 -22.68
C PRO A 324 -2.02 -1.27 -22.21
N ARG A 325 -2.18 -1.07 -20.90
CA ARG A 325 -2.29 0.27 -20.29
C ARG A 325 -0.98 1.05 -20.39
N HIS A 326 0.15 0.43 -20.08
CA HIS A 326 1.46 1.05 -20.24
C HIS A 326 1.75 1.41 -21.71
N ALA A 327 1.37 0.55 -22.65
CA ALA A 327 1.52 0.80 -24.08
C ALA A 327 0.72 2.03 -24.54
N GLN A 328 -0.53 2.18 -24.06
CA GLN A 328 -1.37 3.36 -24.34
C GLN A 328 -0.74 4.64 -23.77
N ILE A 329 -0.26 4.61 -22.52
CA ILE A 329 0.42 5.75 -21.89
C ILE A 329 1.64 6.16 -22.72
N LEU A 330 2.52 5.20 -23.05
CA LEU A 330 3.73 5.48 -23.82
C LEU A 330 3.45 6.02 -25.22
N ARG A 331 2.39 5.52 -25.89
CA ARG A 331 1.93 6.05 -27.17
C ARG A 331 1.56 7.52 -27.08
N MET A 332 0.80 7.89 -26.04
CA MET A 332 0.41 9.28 -25.82
C MET A 332 1.60 10.18 -25.55
N LEU A 333 2.57 9.73 -24.73
CA LEU A 333 3.79 10.49 -24.47
C LEU A 333 4.62 10.67 -25.76
N ALA A 334 4.69 9.64 -26.62
CA ALA A 334 5.43 9.69 -27.87
C ALA A 334 4.78 10.61 -28.92
N GLN A 335 3.46 10.80 -28.83
CA GLN A 335 2.71 11.76 -29.66
C GLN A 335 2.83 13.21 -29.13
N ASN A 336 3.29 13.41 -27.90
CA ASN A 336 3.32 14.71 -27.19
C ASN A 336 4.72 15.00 -26.60
N THR A 337 5.77 14.79 -27.38
CA THR A 337 7.17 14.86 -26.92
C THR A 337 7.61 16.24 -26.43
N GLY A 338 7.03 17.33 -26.93
CA GLY A 338 7.50 18.70 -26.64
C GLY A 338 6.95 19.37 -25.37
N HIS A 339 5.69 19.10 -24.99
CA HIS A 339 5.04 19.78 -23.85
C HIS A 339 4.75 18.85 -22.66
N GLY A 340 4.90 17.53 -22.86
CA GLY A 340 4.47 16.52 -21.90
C GLY A 340 2.96 16.45 -21.76
N VAL A 341 2.49 15.47 -20.98
CA VAL A 341 1.06 15.20 -20.78
C VAL A 341 0.75 15.21 -19.30
N ASN A 342 -0.30 15.93 -18.88
CA ASN A 342 -0.70 15.95 -17.48
C ASN A 342 -1.50 14.70 -17.09
N ALA A 343 -1.58 14.44 -15.78
CA ALA A 343 -2.37 13.32 -15.26
C ALA A 343 -3.85 13.40 -15.67
N THR A 344 -4.41 14.61 -15.77
CA THR A 344 -5.80 14.84 -16.19
C THR A 344 -6.01 14.46 -17.66
N ASP A 345 -5.11 14.86 -18.54
CA ASP A 345 -5.21 14.57 -19.98
C ASP A 345 -5.04 13.08 -20.27
N LEU A 346 -4.10 12.42 -19.57
CA LEU A 346 -3.97 10.97 -19.59
C LEU A 346 -5.24 10.29 -19.05
N SER A 347 -5.87 10.83 -18.00
CA SER A 347 -7.10 10.26 -17.44
C SER A 347 -8.22 10.29 -18.47
N ILE A 348 -8.42 11.44 -19.12
CA ILE A 348 -9.46 11.63 -20.14
C ILE A 348 -9.23 10.69 -21.32
N ALA A 349 -8.00 10.59 -21.81
CA ALA A 349 -7.71 9.73 -22.97
C ALA A 349 -7.81 8.23 -22.66
N LEU A 350 -7.44 7.80 -21.44
CA LEU A 350 -7.41 6.38 -21.06
C LEU A 350 -8.75 5.85 -20.54
N TYR A 351 -9.56 6.71 -19.92
CA TYR A 351 -10.78 6.35 -19.20
C TYR A 351 -12.02 7.17 -19.62
N GLY A 352 -11.86 8.17 -20.49
CA GLY A 352 -12.96 9.03 -20.98
C GLY A 352 -13.34 10.18 -20.05
N ASN A 353 -12.72 10.31 -18.87
CA ASN A 353 -13.01 11.38 -17.90
C ASN A 353 -11.79 11.74 -17.03
N ALA A 354 -11.88 12.82 -16.26
CA ALA A 354 -10.79 13.36 -15.42
C ALA A 354 -10.71 12.73 -14.01
N GLU A 355 -11.60 11.81 -13.64
CA GLU A 355 -11.71 11.32 -12.26
C GLU A 355 -10.64 10.28 -11.89
N HIS A 356 -9.93 9.73 -12.89
CA HIS A 356 -8.97 8.64 -12.71
C HIS A 356 -7.51 9.11 -12.60
N THR A 357 -7.26 10.36 -12.23
CA THR A 357 -5.88 10.91 -12.10
C THR A 357 -5.01 10.16 -11.09
N VAL A 358 -5.58 9.60 -10.02
CA VAL A 358 -4.85 8.76 -9.04
C VAL A 358 -4.41 7.45 -9.68
N ALA A 359 -5.27 6.81 -10.47
CA ALA A 359 -4.94 5.59 -11.21
C ALA A 359 -3.89 5.85 -12.29
N VAL A 360 -3.95 7.00 -12.97
CA VAL A 360 -2.91 7.41 -13.92
C VAL A 360 -1.55 7.58 -13.22
N ARG A 361 -1.53 8.28 -12.08
CA ARG A 361 -0.30 8.48 -11.30
C ARG A 361 0.30 7.15 -10.84
N SER A 362 -0.54 6.18 -10.47
CA SER A 362 -0.08 4.86 -10.06
C SER A 362 0.47 4.05 -11.25
N GLU A 363 -0.16 4.09 -12.42
CA GLU A 363 0.35 3.46 -13.65
C GLU A 363 1.66 4.08 -14.12
N ILE A 364 1.82 5.41 -14.09
CA ILE A 364 3.09 6.09 -14.38
C ILE A 364 4.18 5.65 -13.40
N SER A 365 3.85 5.56 -12.11
CA SER A 365 4.78 5.07 -11.09
C SER A 365 5.23 3.63 -11.38
N ARG A 366 4.30 2.73 -11.73
CA ARG A 366 4.60 1.35 -12.15
C ARG A 366 5.49 1.32 -13.40
N LEU A 367 5.20 2.18 -14.37
CA LEU A 367 5.95 2.25 -15.62
C LEU A 367 7.39 2.74 -15.38
N ARG A 368 7.59 3.75 -14.53
CA ARG A 368 8.94 4.17 -14.07
C ARG A 368 9.67 3.07 -13.30
N LYS A 369 8.98 2.31 -12.44
CA LYS A 369 9.58 1.14 -11.79
C LYS A 369 10.05 0.09 -12.80
N ARG A 370 9.34 -0.08 -13.93
CA ARG A 370 9.67 -1.08 -14.95
C ARG A 370 10.75 -0.62 -15.91
N LEU A 371 10.69 0.62 -16.38
CA LEU A 371 11.59 1.09 -17.44
C LEU A 371 12.75 1.97 -16.91
N GLY A 372 12.70 2.39 -15.65
CA GLY A 372 13.62 3.39 -15.08
C GLY A 372 13.05 4.81 -15.18
N ALA A 373 13.86 5.80 -14.84
CA ALA A 373 13.47 7.21 -14.82
C ALA A 373 13.52 7.87 -16.22
N ILE A 374 13.12 7.12 -17.26
CA ILE A 374 13.05 7.58 -18.65
C ILE A 374 11.90 8.58 -18.85
N ILE A 375 10.88 8.51 -17.99
CA ILE A 375 9.77 9.46 -18.00
C ILE A 375 9.95 10.42 -16.84
N THR A 376 10.11 11.70 -17.15
CA THR A 376 10.34 12.77 -16.17
C THR A 376 9.03 13.22 -15.49
N GLY A 377 9.16 14.05 -14.44
CA GLY A 377 8.07 14.61 -13.63
C GLY A 377 6.98 15.35 -14.40
N GLN A 378 5.91 15.78 -13.72
CA GLN A 378 4.75 16.41 -14.36
C GLN A 378 5.11 17.79 -14.98
N PRO A 379 4.68 18.11 -16.23
CA PRO A 379 3.94 17.27 -17.18
C PRO A 379 4.79 16.09 -17.68
N TYR A 380 4.21 14.88 -17.68
CA TYR A 380 4.95 13.65 -17.98
C TYR A 380 5.48 13.69 -19.41
N ARG A 381 6.77 13.46 -19.58
CA ARG A 381 7.44 13.40 -20.90
C ARG A 381 8.63 12.44 -20.84
N PHE A 382 9.15 12.04 -21.99
CA PHE A 382 10.43 11.35 -22.04
C PHE A 382 11.57 12.30 -21.65
N SER A 383 12.60 11.77 -21.01
CA SER A 383 13.83 12.49 -20.72
C SER A 383 14.47 12.97 -22.02
N ASP A 384 14.99 14.19 -22.05
CA ASP A 384 15.63 14.79 -23.23
C ASP A 384 16.88 14.01 -23.69
N GLN A 385 17.42 13.15 -22.81
CA GLN A 385 18.54 12.25 -23.08
C GLN A 385 18.13 10.95 -23.81
N VAL A 386 16.83 10.77 -24.09
CA VAL A 386 16.28 9.53 -24.64
C VAL A 386 15.64 9.79 -25.99
N ALA A 387 16.21 9.21 -27.04
CA ALA A 387 15.64 9.23 -28.38
C ALA A 387 14.54 8.15 -28.49
N VAL A 388 13.30 8.55 -28.72
CA VAL A 388 12.16 7.61 -28.76
C VAL A 388 11.80 7.26 -30.20
N ARG A 389 11.75 5.97 -30.51
CA ARG A 389 11.32 5.43 -31.80
C ARG A 389 10.11 4.51 -31.61
N VAL A 390 8.97 4.86 -32.21
CA VAL A 390 7.78 4.01 -32.18
C VAL A 390 7.77 3.15 -33.45
N LEU A 391 7.77 1.83 -33.28
CA LEU A 391 7.54 0.90 -34.38
C LEU A 391 6.02 0.84 -34.63
N THR A 392 5.57 1.58 -35.64
CA THR A 392 4.25 1.34 -36.22
C THR A 392 4.34 0.05 -37.02
N GLY A 393 3.56 -0.97 -36.64
CA GLY A 393 3.46 -2.20 -37.41
C GLY A 393 3.20 -1.87 -38.88
N LEU A 394 3.88 -2.59 -39.77
CA LEU A 394 3.64 -2.56 -41.21
C LEU A 394 2.13 -2.52 -41.48
N GLU A 395 1.69 -1.53 -42.26
CA GLU A 395 0.35 -1.49 -42.82
C GLU A 395 0.04 -2.86 -43.46
N PRO A 396 -1.08 -3.52 -43.11
CA PRO A 396 -1.51 -4.69 -43.84
C PRO A 396 -1.86 -4.23 -45.27
N ARG A 397 -1.16 -4.79 -46.26
CA ARG A 397 -1.52 -4.64 -47.68
C ARG A 397 -2.85 -5.31 -48.00
#